data_AF-A0A8T5U2D9-F1
#
_entry.id   AF-A0A8T5U2D9-F1
#
_cell.length_a   1.000
_cell.length_b   1.000
_cell.length_c   1.000
_cell.angle_alpha   90.00
_cell.angle_beta   90.00
_cell.angle_gamma   90.00
#
_symmetry.space_group_name_H-M   'P 1'
#
loop_
_entity.id
_entity.type
_entity.pdbx_description
1 polymer ?
#
loop_
_entity_poly.entity_id
_entity_poly.type
_entity_poly.pdbx_seq_one_letter_code
_entity_poly.pdbx_strand_id
1 'polypeptide(L)'
;MDGFLSELEPLFESRTIKPTFEYVHVLLSLFIFGENSEGIGRYRLKEELQIGSGTARSLFNKLKDVSKFIMVPNEEKGSNSKVQRRGHILTVKGTNFLTKLKDKIPILEKANVKFLKEIIIEPDNVNLYFCLVKNAAKNIKDGIEQRDAAIKINGYGATCLIYNGKDIYFPTKGINIRDLEKIEKSTLNYFKTKIENANVKFEPNDVIIIGSGDNPQNSRLATLNAALTLF
;
A
#
# COMPACT_ATOMS: atom_id res chain seq x y z
N MET A 1 -14.07 -11.35 4.48
CA MET A 1 -12.77 -10.69 4.70
C MET A 1 -11.73 -11.76 4.43
N ASP A 2 -10.94 -11.60 3.37
CA ASP A 2 -9.93 -12.57 2.94
C ASP A 2 -9.02 -13.01 4.09
N GLY A 3 -8.61 -14.27 4.06
CA GLY A 3 -7.95 -14.95 5.17
C GLY A 3 -6.58 -14.42 5.61
N PHE A 4 -6.03 -13.37 4.99
CA PHE A 4 -4.78 -12.75 5.45
C PHE A 4 -5.01 -11.49 6.31
N LEU A 5 -6.11 -10.76 6.12
CA LEU A 5 -6.44 -9.60 6.95
C LEU A 5 -6.91 -10.02 8.36
N SER A 6 -7.43 -11.24 8.50
CA SER A 6 -7.79 -11.82 9.79
C SER A 6 -6.58 -11.99 10.72
N GLU A 7 -5.37 -12.25 10.18
CA GLU A 7 -4.13 -12.28 10.98
C GLU A 7 -3.83 -10.94 11.68
N LEU A 8 -4.46 -9.84 11.22
CA LEU A 8 -4.29 -8.50 11.78
C LEU A 8 -5.36 -8.12 12.79
N GLU A 9 -6.48 -8.86 12.89
CA GLU A 9 -7.58 -8.56 13.82
C GLU A 9 -7.11 -8.33 15.27
N PRO A 10 -6.17 -9.11 15.84
CA PRO A 10 -5.69 -8.89 17.21
C PRO A 10 -5.03 -7.51 17.44
N LEU A 11 -4.54 -6.85 16.38
CA LEU A 11 -3.97 -5.51 16.46
C LEU A 11 -5.04 -4.46 16.77
N PHE A 12 -6.28 -4.70 16.37
CA PHE A 12 -7.43 -3.80 16.52
C PHE A 12 -8.26 -4.06 17.78
N GLU A 13 -8.05 -5.21 18.43
CA GLU A 13 -8.69 -5.52 19.70
C GLU A 13 -8.22 -4.56 20.81
N SER A 14 -9.17 -3.98 21.54
CA SER A 14 -8.90 -3.12 22.69
C SER A 14 -10.04 -3.21 23.70
N ARG A 15 -9.69 -3.30 24.99
CA ARG A 15 -10.65 -3.34 26.10
C ARG A 15 -11.23 -1.96 26.46
N THR A 16 -10.60 -0.88 25.97
CA THR A 16 -10.95 0.49 26.34
C THR A 16 -11.27 1.32 25.10
N ILE A 17 -10.24 1.75 24.36
CA ILE A 17 -10.38 2.64 23.20
C ILE A 17 -9.89 1.90 21.97
N LYS A 18 -10.71 1.87 20.92
CA LYS A 18 -10.31 1.31 19.63
C LYS A 18 -9.04 2.01 19.12
N PRO A 19 -8.06 1.29 18.56
CA PRO A 19 -6.90 1.92 17.98
C PRO A 19 -7.29 2.96 16.92
N THR A 20 -6.56 4.07 16.90
CA THR A 20 -6.78 5.21 15.99
C THR A 20 -6.04 5.07 14.66
N PHE A 21 -5.47 3.90 14.39
CA PHE A 21 -4.87 3.55 13.11
C PHE A 21 -5.75 2.53 12.40
N GLU A 22 -5.73 2.58 11.08
CA GLU A 22 -6.38 1.63 10.16
C GLU A 22 -5.43 0.52 9.65
N TYR A 23 -5.98 -0.51 9.00
CA TYR A 23 -5.23 -1.59 8.32
C TYR A 23 -4.13 -1.08 7.39
N VAL A 24 -4.40 0.00 6.64
CA VAL A 24 -3.39 0.59 5.74
C VAL A 24 -2.13 1.03 6.46
N HIS A 25 -2.22 1.55 7.69
CA HIS A 25 -1.03 1.96 8.45
C HIS A 25 -0.21 0.75 8.89
N VAL A 26 -0.88 -0.34 9.28
CA VAL A 26 -0.23 -1.61 9.62
C VAL A 26 0.52 -2.12 8.39
N LEU A 27 -0.16 -2.26 7.26
CA LEU A 27 0.42 -2.84 6.04
C LEU A 27 1.51 -1.97 5.43
N LEU A 28 1.30 -0.64 5.35
CA LEU A 28 2.31 0.29 4.87
C LEU A 28 3.55 0.28 5.76
N SER A 29 3.38 0.15 7.09
CA SER A 29 4.53 0.03 7.99
C SER A 29 5.40 -1.18 7.65
N LEU A 30 4.80 -2.33 7.32
CA LEU A 30 5.54 -3.54 6.95
C LEU A 30 6.28 -3.38 5.63
N PHE A 31 5.69 -2.73 4.63
CA PHE A 31 6.40 -2.33 3.41
C PHE A 31 7.62 -1.48 3.74
N ILE A 32 7.45 -0.43 4.56
CA ILE A 32 8.53 0.47 4.95
C ILE A 32 9.64 -0.26 5.71
N PHE A 33 9.32 -1.14 6.66
CA PHE A 33 10.33 -1.95 7.36
C PHE A 33 11.06 -2.88 6.38
N GLY A 34 10.34 -3.50 5.44
CA GLY A 34 10.94 -4.37 4.42
C GLY A 34 11.86 -3.63 3.45
N GLU A 35 11.62 -2.35 3.21
CA GLU A 35 12.48 -1.45 2.43
C GLU A 35 13.71 -0.94 3.22
N ASN A 36 13.68 -1.04 4.55
CA ASN A 36 14.70 -0.47 5.43
C ASN A 36 15.23 -1.56 6.40
N SER A 37 16.01 -2.51 5.88
CA SER A 37 16.57 -3.63 6.67
C SER A 37 17.45 -3.20 7.84
N GLU A 38 18.09 -2.02 7.75
CA GLU A 38 18.89 -1.43 8.85
C GLU A 38 18.04 -0.87 10.00
N GLY A 39 16.72 -0.85 9.81
CA GLY A 39 15.73 -0.44 10.79
C GLY A 39 15.26 1.00 10.64
N ILE A 40 14.02 1.25 11.07
CA ILE A 40 13.41 2.58 11.03
C ILE A 40 12.99 3.06 12.42
N GLY A 41 13.27 4.33 12.70
CA GLY A 41 12.91 4.97 13.97
C GLY A 41 11.43 5.34 14.03
N ARG A 42 10.90 5.46 15.26
CA ARG A 42 9.49 5.82 15.50
C ARG A 42 9.07 7.16 14.90
N TYR A 43 9.98 8.14 14.92
CA TYR A 43 9.72 9.47 14.38
C TYR A 43 9.55 9.44 12.86
N ARG A 44 10.46 8.78 12.14
CA ARG A 44 10.38 8.62 10.69
C ARG A 44 9.14 7.84 10.27
N LEU A 45 8.83 6.72 10.94
CA LEU A 45 7.62 5.96 10.60
C LEU A 45 6.33 6.77 10.82
N LYS A 46 6.26 7.58 11.88
CA LYS A 46 5.14 8.48 12.12
C LYS A 46 4.92 9.44 10.95
N GLU A 47 6.00 10.03 10.42
CA GLU A 47 5.93 10.94 9.27
C GLU A 47 5.51 10.20 7.99
N GLU A 48 6.08 9.02 7.71
CA GLU A 48 5.71 8.20 6.55
C GLU A 48 4.24 7.76 6.57
N LEU A 49 3.68 7.55 7.77
CA LEU A 49 2.30 7.10 7.96
C LEU A 49 1.31 8.25 8.21
N GLN A 50 1.76 9.51 8.29
CA GLN A 50 0.90 10.69 8.50
C GLN A 50 -0.05 10.57 9.72
N ILE A 51 0.44 9.96 10.81
CA ILE A 51 -0.33 9.74 12.04
C ILE A 51 0.23 10.54 13.22
N GLY A 52 -0.61 10.79 14.24
CA GLY A 52 -0.18 11.42 15.48
C GLY A 52 0.77 10.56 16.32
N SER A 53 1.59 11.18 17.16
CA SER A 53 2.59 10.49 18.00
C SER A 53 1.98 9.42 18.93
N GLY A 54 0.78 9.66 19.46
CA GLY A 54 0.05 8.68 20.28
C GLY A 54 -0.37 7.45 19.47
N THR A 55 -0.95 7.67 18.28
CA THR A 55 -1.33 6.61 17.32
C THR A 55 -0.11 5.80 16.90
N ALA A 56 1.00 6.47 16.55
CA ALA A 56 2.24 5.81 16.19
C ALA A 56 2.75 4.91 17.32
N ARG A 57 2.82 5.43 18.57
CA ARG A 57 3.24 4.63 19.73
C ARG A 57 2.36 3.39 19.92
N SER A 58 1.04 3.55 19.78
CA SER A 58 0.10 2.42 19.87
C SER A 58 0.35 1.38 18.77
N LEU A 59 0.52 1.82 17.52
CA LEU A 59 0.83 0.94 16.38
C LEU A 59 2.13 0.16 16.63
N PHE A 60 3.20 0.83 17.06
CA PHE A 60 4.48 0.20 17.37
C PHE A 60 4.35 -0.90 18.42
N ASN A 61 3.70 -0.59 19.55
CA ASN A 61 3.50 -1.55 20.62
C ASN A 61 2.67 -2.75 20.13
N LYS A 62 1.62 -2.52 19.35
CA LYS A 62 0.80 -3.60 18.78
C LYS A 62 1.60 -4.47 17.80
N LEU A 63 2.39 -3.87 16.91
CA LEU A 63 3.24 -4.60 15.96
C LEU A 63 4.34 -5.43 16.66
N LYS A 64 4.89 -4.91 17.76
CA LYS A 64 5.95 -5.56 18.52
C LYS A 64 5.41 -6.64 19.46
N ASP A 65 4.45 -6.29 20.30
CA ASP A 65 4.06 -7.11 21.45
C ASP A 65 2.88 -8.03 21.14
N VAL A 66 1.98 -7.63 20.23
CA VAL A 66 0.78 -8.41 19.87
C VAL A 66 1.04 -9.29 18.64
N SER A 67 1.34 -8.69 17.48
CA SER A 67 1.59 -9.50 16.28
C SER A 67 2.99 -10.12 16.24
N LYS A 68 3.96 -9.53 16.96
CA LYS A 68 5.39 -9.91 16.93
C LYS A 68 6.01 -9.77 15.54
N PHE A 69 5.54 -8.80 14.74
CA PHE A 69 6.04 -8.55 13.39
C PHE A 69 7.32 -7.73 13.37
N ILE A 70 7.57 -6.93 14.42
CA ILE A 70 8.78 -6.11 14.51
C ILE A 70 9.53 -6.33 15.81
N MET A 71 10.83 -6.02 15.79
CA MET A 71 11.69 -6.02 16.98
C MET A 71 12.73 -4.92 16.88
N VAL A 72 13.38 -4.59 18.00
CA VAL A 72 14.56 -3.73 18.01
C VAL A 72 15.80 -4.62 18.16
N PRO A 73 16.79 -4.53 17.27
CA PRO A 73 18.03 -5.28 17.40
C PRO A 73 18.76 -4.91 18.69
N ASN A 74 19.22 -5.92 19.45
CA ASN A 74 20.00 -5.75 20.70
C ASN A 74 19.27 -5.08 21.87
N GLU A 75 17.93 -5.13 21.92
CA GLU A 75 17.14 -4.59 23.05
C GLU A 75 17.54 -5.17 24.43
N GLU A 76 18.13 -6.36 24.47
CA GLU A 76 18.59 -7.05 25.69
C GLU A 76 19.96 -6.58 26.21
N LYS A 77 20.75 -5.87 25.38
CA LYS A 77 22.05 -5.34 25.80
C LYS A 77 21.83 -3.94 26.37
N GLY A 78 21.76 -3.86 27.70
CA GLY A 78 21.43 -2.67 28.47
C GLY A 78 22.06 -1.36 27.99
N SER A 79 21.35 -0.27 28.28
CA SER A 79 21.47 1.11 27.76
C SER A 79 22.83 1.84 27.92
N ASN A 80 23.92 1.14 28.21
CA ASN A 80 25.24 1.70 28.56
C ASN A 80 26.31 1.55 27.47
N SER A 81 25.98 1.04 26.28
CA SER A 81 26.94 0.99 25.17
C SER A 81 26.62 2.08 24.14
N LYS A 82 27.64 2.80 23.66
CA LYS A 82 27.60 3.77 22.53
C LYS A 82 27.21 3.11 21.18
N VAL A 83 26.38 2.07 21.20
CA VAL A 83 25.88 1.40 20.00
C VAL A 83 24.74 2.26 19.46
N GLN A 84 24.93 2.74 18.24
CA GLN A 84 23.96 3.52 17.49
C GLN A 84 22.59 2.82 17.57
N ARG A 85 21.60 3.49 18.20
CA ARG A 85 20.25 2.94 18.39
C ARG A 85 19.67 2.61 17.00
N ARG A 86 19.74 1.34 16.60
CA ARG A 86 19.09 0.87 15.36
C ARG A 86 17.58 0.98 15.55
N GLY A 87 16.88 1.31 14.47
CA GLY A 87 15.42 1.38 14.46
C GLY A 87 14.78 0.00 14.65
N HIS A 88 13.47 -0.09 14.49
CA HIS A 88 12.79 -1.38 14.51
C HIS A 88 12.97 -2.04 13.14
N ILE A 89 13.10 -3.36 13.13
CA ILE A 89 13.21 -4.21 11.94
C ILE A 89 12.09 -5.25 11.93
N LEU A 90 11.82 -5.87 10.77
CA LEU A 90 10.94 -7.03 10.70
C LEU A 90 11.55 -8.23 11.43
N THR A 91 10.70 -8.97 12.14
CA THR A 91 11.01 -10.34 12.59
C THR A 91 10.80 -11.33 11.45
N VAL A 92 11.19 -12.60 11.63
CA VAL A 92 10.85 -13.68 10.68
C VAL A 92 9.34 -13.75 10.43
N LYS A 93 8.52 -13.59 11.47
CA LYS A 93 7.06 -13.60 11.35
C LYS A 93 6.55 -12.40 10.53
N GLY A 94 7.09 -11.21 10.78
CA GLY A 94 6.76 -10.01 10.02
C GLY A 94 7.19 -10.10 8.55
N THR A 95 8.37 -10.65 8.28
CA THR A 95 8.88 -10.93 6.92
C THR A 95 7.97 -11.91 6.20
N ASN A 96 7.59 -13.01 6.83
CA ASN A 96 6.68 -14.00 6.22
C ASN A 96 5.32 -13.39 5.89
N PHE A 97 4.78 -12.55 6.77
CA PHE A 97 3.54 -11.83 6.50
C PHE A 97 3.70 -10.84 5.34
N LEU A 98 4.80 -10.07 5.30
CA LEU A 98 5.10 -9.17 4.19
C LEU A 98 5.24 -9.91 2.86
N THR A 99 5.82 -11.12 2.85
CA THR A 99 5.88 -11.95 1.64
C THR A 99 4.48 -12.31 1.14
N LYS A 100 3.59 -12.80 2.02
CA LYS A 100 2.18 -13.06 1.66
C LYS A 100 1.47 -11.82 1.13
N LEU A 101 1.73 -10.66 1.73
CA LEU A 101 1.20 -9.38 1.27
C LEU A 101 1.73 -9.03 -0.12
N LYS A 102 3.03 -9.23 -0.38
CA LYS A 102 3.66 -9.00 -1.69
C LYS A 102 3.21 -9.99 -2.75
N ASP A 103 2.74 -11.20 -2.39
CA ASP A 103 2.09 -12.09 -3.35
C ASP A 103 0.78 -11.49 -3.91
N LYS A 104 0.12 -10.62 -3.13
CA LYS A 104 -1.11 -9.92 -3.52
C LYS A 104 -0.84 -8.54 -4.11
N ILE A 105 0.06 -7.77 -3.50
CA ILE A 105 0.45 -6.42 -3.90
C ILE A 105 1.98 -6.37 -4.04
N PRO A 106 2.53 -6.90 -5.15
CA PRO A 106 3.98 -7.03 -5.30
C PRO A 106 4.69 -5.68 -5.50
N ILE A 107 3.96 -4.64 -5.92
CA ILE A 107 4.52 -3.35 -6.30
C ILE A 107 3.72 -2.25 -5.60
N LEU A 108 4.41 -1.31 -4.96
CA LEU A 108 3.87 -0.06 -4.44
C LEU A 108 4.94 1.03 -4.61
N GLU A 109 4.82 1.85 -5.64
CA GLU A 109 5.87 2.79 -6.04
C GLU A 109 5.32 4.16 -6.42
N LYS A 110 6.19 5.17 -6.36
CA LYS A 110 5.89 6.51 -6.88
C LYS A 110 5.66 6.43 -8.39
N ALA A 111 4.56 7.02 -8.84
CA ALA A 111 4.21 7.07 -10.25
C ALA A 111 4.80 8.33 -10.92
N ASN A 112 5.10 8.24 -12.22
CA ASN A 112 5.55 9.37 -13.01
C ASN A 112 4.35 10.00 -13.73
N VAL A 113 3.95 11.18 -13.27
CA VAL A 113 2.80 11.96 -13.77
C VAL A 113 2.81 12.12 -15.29
N LYS A 114 3.99 12.21 -15.92
CA LYS A 114 4.12 12.39 -17.38
C LYS A 114 3.36 11.33 -18.18
N PHE A 115 3.34 10.09 -17.70
CA PHE A 115 2.71 8.96 -18.40
C PHE A 115 1.26 8.73 -17.98
N LEU A 116 0.68 9.57 -17.13
CA LEU A 116 -0.64 9.33 -16.54
C LEU A 116 -1.63 10.48 -16.78
N LYS A 117 -1.28 11.45 -17.63
CA LYS A 117 -2.06 12.67 -17.85
C LYS A 117 -3.46 12.43 -18.41
N GLU A 118 -3.66 11.34 -19.17
CA GLU A 118 -4.96 10.98 -19.76
C GLU A 118 -5.93 10.34 -18.75
N ILE A 119 -5.42 9.83 -17.61
CA ILE A 119 -6.21 9.04 -16.64
C ILE A 119 -6.33 9.71 -15.26
N ILE A 120 -5.80 10.93 -15.12
CA ILE A 120 -5.79 11.68 -13.86
C ILE A 120 -6.36 13.07 -14.10
N ILE A 121 -7.25 13.48 -13.20
CA ILE A 121 -7.81 14.82 -13.15
C ILE A 121 -6.79 15.72 -12.44
N GLU A 122 -6.48 16.88 -13.02
CA GLU A 122 -5.53 17.86 -12.47
C GLU A 122 -4.12 17.30 -12.21
N PRO A 123 -3.35 16.97 -13.27
CA PRO A 123 -2.00 16.41 -13.12
C PRO A 123 -0.97 17.41 -12.56
N ASP A 124 -1.33 18.69 -12.45
CA ASP A 124 -0.43 19.73 -11.95
C ASP A 124 -0.52 19.80 -10.41
N ASN A 125 0.63 19.80 -9.72
CA ASN A 125 0.75 19.82 -8.26
C ASN A 125 0.20 18.61 -7.49
N VAL A 126 0.09 17.45 -8.14
CA VAL A 126 -0.34 16.20 -7.50
C VAL A 126 0.83 15.24 -7.29
N ASN A 127 0.84 14.55 -6.15
CA ASN A 127 1.72 13.40 -5.92
C ASN A 127 0.95 12.12 -6.25
N LEU A 128 1.64 11.15 -6.87
CA LEU A 128 1.04 9.92 -7.33
C LEU A 128 1.84 8.71 -6.89
N TYR A 129 1.14 7.70 -6.41
CA TYR A 129 1.67 6.35 -6.22
C TYR A 129 0.79 5.37 -6.98
N PHE A 130 1.39 4.30 -7.45
CA PHE A 130 0.64 3.19 -8.00
C PHE A 130 1.01 1.88 -7.30
N CYS A 131 0.07 0.95 -7.29
CA CYS A 131 0.32 -0.43 -6.93
C CYS A 131 -0.30 -1.39 -7.95
N LEU A 132 0.31 -2.57 -8.06
CA LEU A 132 -0.27 -3.70 -8.80
C LEU A 132 -0.96 -4.61 -7.80
N VAL A 133 -2.23 -4.94 -8.03
CA VAL A 133 -2.99 -5.91 -7.23
C VAL A 133 -3.30 -7.13 -8.09
N LYS A 134 -2.84 -8.29 -7.63
CA LYS A 134 -2.88 -9.54 -8.39
C LYS A 134 -4.27 -10.15 -8.43
N ASN A 135 -4.74 -10.50 -9.63
CA ASN A 135 -6.00 -11.23 -9.87
C ASN A 135 -7.23 -10.64 -9.12
N ALA A 136 -7.37 -9.32 -9.14
CA ALA A 136 -8.36 -8.59 -8.34
C ALA A 136 -9.48 -7.95 -9.16
N ALA A 137 -9.47 -8.07 -10.49
CA ALA A 137 -10.47 -7.45 -11.37
C ALA A 137 -11.92 -7.79 -11.00
N LYS A 138 -12.19 -9.03 -10.56
CA LYS A 138 -13.53 -9.49 -10.13
C LYS A 138 -14.07 -8.75 -8.91
N ASN A 139 -13.21 -8.12 -8.13
CA ASN A 139 -13.57 -7.38 -6.91
C ASN A 139 -13.78 -5.89 -7.20
N ILE A 140 -13.67 -5.47 -8.47
CA ILE A 140 -13.91 -4.09 -8.90
C ILE A 140 -15.19 -4.02 -9.72
N LYS A 141 -16.03 -3.03 -9.40
CA LYS A 141 -17.21 -2.67 -10.20
C LYS A 141 -16.87 -1.53 -11.16
N ASP A 142 -16.80 -0.32 -10.63
CA ASP A 142 -16.60 0.94 -11.36
C ASP A 142 -15.49 1.81 -10.75
N GLY A 143 -14.77 1.30 -9.74
CA GLY A 143 -13.68 2.01 -9.07
C GLY A 143 -14.12 3.02 -8.00
N ILE A 144 -15.43 3.23 -7.79
CA ILE A 144 -15.92 4.24 -6.83
C ILE A 144 -15.54 3.86 -5.39
N GLU A 145 -15.69 2.59 -5.02
CA GLU A 145 -15.33 2.09 -3.68
C GLU A 145 -13.84 2.34 -3.37
N GLN A 146 -12.96 2.14 -4.35
CA GLN A 146 -11.52 2.37 -4.25
C GLN A 146 -11.19 3.86 -4.11
N ARG A 147 -11.84 4.71 -4.92
CA ARG A 147 -11.69 6.17 -4.84
C ARG A 147 -12.10 6.70 -3.47
N ASP A 148 -13.27 6.29 -2.99
CA ASP A 148 -13.80 6.76 -1.71
C ASP A 148 -12.94 6.23 -0.53
N ALA A 149 -12.38 5.03 -0.63
CA ALA A 149 -11.41 4.53 0.33
C ALA A 149 -10.11 5.34 0.35
N ALA A 150 -9.60 5.77 -0.81
CA ALA A 150 -8.45 6.68 -0.86
C ALA A 150 -8.74 8.04 -0.19
N ILE A 151 -9.93 8.61 -0.43
CA ILE A 151 -10.35 9.87 0.19
C ILE A 151 -10.45 9.76 1.72
N LYS A 152 -10.96 8.64 2.23
CA LYS A 152 -11.07 8.38 3.68
C LYS A 152 -9.73 8.44 4.43
N ILE A 153 -8.60 8.28 3.73
CA ILE A 153 -7.26 8.36 4.32
C ILE A 153 -6.51 9.65 3.96
N ASN A 154 -7.25 10.72 3.66
CA ASN A 154 -6.73 12.04 3.25
C ASN A 154 -6.02 12.05 1.88
N GLY A 155 -6.28 11.06 1.02
CA GLY A 155 -5.97 11.15 -0.40
C GLY A 155 -6.96 12.05 -1.15
N TYR A 156 -6.59 12.47 -2.36
CA TYR A 156 -7.53 13.14 -3.27
C TYR A 156 -8.43 12.15 -4.01
N GLY A 157 -8.00 10.89 -4.12
CA GLY A 157 -8.77 9.82 -4.75
C GLY A 157 -7.88 8.69 -5.23
N ALA A 158 -8.49 7.78 -5.96
CA ALA A 158 -7.78 6.72 -6.68
C ALA A 158 -8.47 6.41 -8.01
N THR A 159 -7.66 6.10 -9.02
CA THR A 159 -8.05 5.57 -10.31
C THR A 159 -7.68 4.09 -10.37
N CYS A 160 -8.55 3.27 -10.94
CA CYS A 160 -8.28 1.85 -11.15
C CYS A 160 -8.26 1.54 -12.65
N LEU A 161 -7.33 0.68 -13.05
CA LEU A 161 -7.24 0.13 -14.40
C LEU A 161 -7.10 -1.38 -14.32
N ILE A 162 -7.79 -2.10 -15.19
CA ILE A 162 -7.74 -3.56 -15.26
C ILE A 162 -6.95 -3.98 -16.49
N TYR A 163 -6.11 -5.01 -16.36
CA TYR A 163 -5.40 -5.62 -17.49
C TYR A 163 -6.13 -6.84 -18.03
N ASN A 164 -6.37 -6.91 -19.35
CA ASN A 164 -6.99 -8.08 -19.99
C ASN A 164 -5.97 -9.08 -20.59
N GLY A 165 -4.67 -8.87 -20.38
CA GLY A 165 -3.62 -9.66 -21.04
C GLY A 165 -3.01 -8.99 -22.27
N LYS A 166 -3.59 -7.89 -22.76
CA LYS A 166 -3.11 -7.14 -23.91
C LYS A 166 -3.06 -5.64 -23.64
N ASP A 167 -4.18 -5.07 -23.21
CA ASP A 167 -4.42 -3.65 -22.99
C ASP A 167 -4.93 -3.40 -21.55
N ILE A 168 -4.90 -2.15 -21.10
CA ILE A 168 -5.50 -1.70 -19.83
C ILE A 168 -6.71 -0.80 -20.10
N TYR A 169 -7.69 -0.84 -19.20
CA TYR A 169 -8.97 -0.14 -19.36
C TYR A 169 -9.56 0.26 -18.00
N PHE A 170 -10.45 1.25 -18.00
CA PHE A 170 -11.21 1.64 -16.81
C PHE A 170 -12.26 0.59 -16.47
N PRO A 171 -12.44 0.24 -15.18
CA PRO A 171 -13.53 -0.63 -14.76
C PRO A 171 -14.86 0.04 -15.08
N THR A 172 -15.75 -0.67 -15.78
CA THR A 172 -17.09 -0.15 -16.09
C THR A 172 -18.14 -1.21 -15.79
N LYS A 173 -19.16 -0.81 -15.04
CA LYS A 173 -20.24 -1.70 -14.64
C LYS A 173 -21.12 -2.08 -15.84
N GLY A 174 -21.27 -3.38 -16.08
CA GLY A 174 -22.25 -3.90 -17.05
C GLY A 174 -21.86 -3.76 -18.52
N ILE A 175 -20.62 -3.37 -18.82
CA ILE A 175 -20.09 -3.30 -20.20
C ILE A 175 -19.13 -4.47 -20.43
N ASN A 176 -19.20 -5.09 -21.61
CA ASN A 176 -18.25 -6.13 -21.99
C ASN A 176 -16.87 -5.51 -22.20
N ILE A 177 -15.81 -6.15 -21.70
CA ILE A 177 -14.42 -5.66 -21.78
C ILE A 177 -14.00 -5.34 -23.23
N ARG A 178 -14.60 -6.00 -24.22
CA ARG A 178 -14.34 -5.78 -25.65
C ARG A 178 -14.81 -4.42 -26.16
N ASP A 179 -15.76 -3.80 -25.48
CA ASP A 179 -16.40 -2.54 -25.88
C ASP A 179 -15.81 -1.33 -25.13
N LEU A 180 -14.81 -1.57 -24.27
CA LEU A 180 -14.19 -0.52 -23.46
C LEU A 180 -13.12 0.23 -24.24
N GLU A 181 -13.09 1.54 -24.05
CA GLU A 181 -11.99 2.37 -24.54
C GLU A 181 -10.69 1.95 -23.83
N LYS A 182 -9.70 1.60 -24.65
CA LYS A 182 -8.36 1.28 -24.19
C LYS A 182 -7.60 2.58 -23.89
N ILE A 183 -6.78 2.52 -22.84
CA ILE A 183 -5.83 3.58 -22.48
C ILE A 183 -4.68 3.64 -23.49
N GLU A 184 -3.99 4.78 -23.60
CA GLU A 184 -2.85 4.91 -24.50
C GLU A 184 -1.77 3.85 -24.25
N LYS A 185 -1.11 3.45 -25.34
CA LYS A 185 0.02 2.51 -25.30
C LYS A 185 1.22 3.04 -24.50
N SER A 186 1.38 4.36 -24.44
CA SER A 186 2.44 5.04 -23.69
C SER A 186 2.33 4.70 -22.19
N THR A 187 1.13 4.85 -21.64
CA THR A 187 0.74 4.51 -20.26
C THR A 187 0.87 3.02 -19.98
N LEU A 188 0.38 2.18 -20.90
CA LEU A 188 0.52 0.73 -20.79
C LEU A 188 1.99 0.29 -20.73
N ASN A 189 2.83 0.82 -21.62
CA ASN A 189 4.26 0.49 -21.66
C ASN A 189 4.98 0.96 -20.39
N TYR A 190 4.61 2.13 -19.86
CA TYR A 190 5.14 2.62 -18.58
C TYR A 190 4.90 1.60 -17.45
N PHE A 191 3.68 1.10 -17.31
CA PHE A 191 3.37 0.09 -16.30
C PHE A 191 4.05 -1.25 -16.59
N LYS A 192 4.06 -1.72 -17.84
CA LYS A 192 4.78 -2.96 -18.21
C LYS A 192 6.24 -2.91 -17.82
N THR A 193 6.97 -1.85 -18.19
CA THR A 193 8.37 -1.66 -17.83
C THR A 193 8.56 -1.64 -16.31
N LYS A 194 7.70 -0.95 -15.56
CA LYS A 194 7.76 -0.94 -14.09
C LYS A 194 7.55 -2.32 -13.47
N ILE A 195 6.58 -3.08 -13.97
CA ILE A 195 6.25 -4.41 -13.47
C ILE A 195 7.34 -5.42 -13.82
N GLU A 196 7.87 -5.37 -15.04
CA GLU A 196 8.99 -6.18 -15.51
C GLU A 196 10.27 -5.92 -14.69
N ASN A 197 10.59 -4.65 -14.41
CA ASN A 197 11.75 -4.28 -13.59
C ASN A 197 11.65 -4.79 -12.14
N ALA A 198 10.43 -4.98 -11.64
CA ALA A 198 10.18 -5.59 -10.34
C ALA A 198 10.28 -7.13 -10.37
N ASN A 199 10.57 -7.74 -11.52
CA ASN A 199 10.56 -9.20 -11.76
C ASN A 199 9.20 -9.84 -11.47
N VAL A 200 8.11 -9.11 -11.76
CA VAL A 200 6.73 -9.57 -11.55
C VAL A 200 6.08 -9.83 -12.91
N LYS A 201 5.24 -10.87 -12.99
CA LYS A 201 4.42 -11.11 -14.18
C LYS A 201 3.19 -10.22 -14.17
N PHE A 202 2.94 -9.53 -15.28
CA PHE A 202 1.69 -8.80 -15.49
C PHE A 202 0.66 -9.71 -16.17
N GLU A 203 -0.37 -10.12 -15.43
CA GLU A 203 -1.28 -11.19 -15.84
C GLU A 203 -2.71 -10.67 -16.01
N PRO A 204 -3.52 -11.31 -16.87
CA PRO A 204 -4.93 -10.97 -16.99
C PRO A 204 -5.62 -10.94 -15.63
N ASN A 205 -6.52 -9.97 -15.44
CA ASN A 205 -7.24 -9.68 -14.19
C ASN A 205 -6.41 -9.01 -13.09
N ASP A 206 -5.14 -8.69 -13.34
CA ASP A 206 -4.41 -7.77 -12.48
C ASP A 206 -5.00 -6.36 -12.58
N VAL A 207 -4.95 -5.64 -11.47
CA VAL A 207 -5.44 -4.27 -11.35
C VAL A 207 -4.28 -3.35 -11.03
N ILE A 208 -4.16 -2.26 -11.76
CA ILE A 208 -3.32 -1.12 -11.41
C ILE A 208 -4.19 -0.11 -10.68
N ILE A 209 -3.80 0.25 -9.46
CA ILE A 209 -4.43 1.32 -8.70
C ILE A 209 -3.47 2.48 -8.61
N ILE A 210 -3.96 3.68 -8.86
CA ILE A 210 -3.19 4.92 -8.86
C ILE A 210 -3.88 5.86 -7.87
N GLY A 211 -3.26 6.07 -6.72
CA GLY A 211 -3.74 7.00 -5.70
C GLY A 211 -3.01 8.33 -5.78
N SER A 212 -3.73 9.40 -5.42
CA SER A 212 -3.24 10.77 -5.45
C SER A 212 -3.36 11.46 -4.09
N GLY A 213 -2.50 12.45 -3.86
CA GLY A 213 -2.53 13.29 -2.67
C GLY A 213 -1.68 14.54 -2.79
N ASP A 214 -1.80 15.40 -1.78
CA ASP A 214 -1.04 16.64 -1.60
C ASP A 214 0.47 16.40 -1.44
N ASN A 215 0.85 15.27 -0.82
CA ASN A 215 2.22 14.88 -0.58
C ASN A 215 2.46 13.38 -0.89
N PRO A 216 3.74 12.95 -1.03
CA PRO A 216 4.07 11.56 -1.34
C PRO A 216 3.52 10.54 -0.34
N GLN A 217 3.49 10.88 0.95
CA GLN A 217 3.05 9.98 2.03
C GLN A 217 1.54 9.73 1.95
N ASN A 218 0.74 10.79 1.83
CA ASN A 218 -0.71 10.70 1.64
C ASN A 218 -1.05 9.96 0.34
N SER A 219 -0.32 10.21 -0.74
CA SER A 219 -0.51 9.48 -2.00
C SER A 219 -0.25 7.99 -1.83
N ARG A 220 0.83 7.61 -1.13
CA ARG A 220 1.18 6.21 -0.87
C ARG A 220 0.13 5.52 0.01
N LEU A 221 -0.36 6.19 1.05
CA LEU A 221 -1.47 5.72 1.89
C LEU A 221 -2.75 5.56 1.09
N ALA A 222 -3.12 6.56 0.30
CA ALA A 222 -4.31 6.56 -0.55
C ALA A 222 -4.30 5.39 -1.54
N THR A 223 -3.19 5.19 -2.25
CA THR A 223 -3.00 4.07 -3.17
C THR A 223 -3.17 2.73 -2.48
N LEU A 224 -2.49 2.53 -1.34
CA LEU A 224 -2.58 1.26 -0.63
C LEU A 224 -3.98 1.05 -0.05
N ASN A 225 -4.61 2.06 0.56
CA ASN A 225 -5.94 1.93 1.15
C ASN A 225 -7.01 1.59 0.10
N ALA A 226 -6.90 2.18 -1.09
CA ALA A 226 -7.73 1.79 -2.24
C ALA A 226 -7.52 0.31 -2.60
N ALA A 227 -6.27 -0.17 -2.63
CA ALA A 227 -5.97 -1.58 -2.89
C ALA A 227 -6.58 -2.54 -1.86
N LEU A 228 -6.64 -2.13 -0.59
CA LEU A 228 -7.16 -2.99 0.47
C LEU A 228 -8.66 -3.30 0.34
N THR A 229 -9.41 -2.49 -0.41
CA THR A 229 -10.83 -2.76 -0.69
C THR A 229 -11.05 -3.97 -1.59
N LEU A 230 -10.00 -4.52 -2.18
CA LEU A 230 -10.08 -5.67 -3.10
C LEU A 230 -9.90 -7.03 -2.40
N PHE A 231 -9.91 -7.08 -1.07
CA PHE A 231 -9.71 -8.28 -0.23
C PHE A 231 -10.78 -8.42 0.86
#